data_AF-A0A3D0S0R8-F1
#
_entry.id   AF-A0A3D0S0R8-F1
#
_cell.length_a   1.000
_cell.length_b   1.000
_cell.length_c   1.000
_cell.angle_alpha   90.00
_cell.angle_beta   90.00
_cell.angle_gamma   90.00
#
_symmetry.space_group_name_H-M   'P 1'
#
loop_
_entity.id
_entity.type
_entity.pdbx_description
1 polymer ?
#
loop_
_entity_poly.entity_id
_entity_poly.type
_entity_poly.pdbx_seq_one_letter_code
_entity_poly.pdbx_strand_id
1 'polypeptide(L)' 'TVLDADGRVLADEDQIIQTLLNLLGNAIKFSERGGTVRLDAFEDDEMVHFRVSDDGRGIPADKLEAIF' A
#
# COMPACT_ATOMS: atom_id res chain seq x y z
N THR A 1 2.34 -5.81 -15.46
CA THR A 1 3.64 -5.29 -15.93
C THR A 1 4.38 -4.79 -14.71
N VAL A 2 5.51 -5.40 -14.35
CA VAL A 2 6.42 -4.79 -13.37
C VAL A 2 7.16 -3.72 -14.16
N LEU A 3 7.00 -2.46 -13.76
CA LEU A 3 7.81 -1.37 -14.30
C LEU A 3 9.13 -1.40 -13.53
N ASP A 4 10.27 -1.36 -14.24
CA ASP A 4 11.58 -1.18 -13.61
C ASP A 4 11.55 0.16 -12.85
N ALA A 5 11.41 0.08 -11.53
CA ALA A 5 11.43 1.22 -10.63
C ALA A 5 12.79 1.21 -9.92
N ASP A 6 13.76 1.91 -10.48
CA ASP A 6 15.05 2.11 -9.84
C ASP A 6 14.91 3.16 -8.73
N GLY A 7 14.76 2.69 -7.49
CA GLY A 7 14.73 3.53 -6.29
C GLY A 7 15.45 2.85 -5.12
N ARG A 8 16.23 3.61 -4.34
CA ARG A 8 16.90 3.12 -3.12
C ARG A 8 16.50 4.00 -1.95
N VAL A 9 16.11 3.39 -0.85
CA VAL A 9 15.75 4.07 0.39
C VAL A 9 16.50 3.45 1.56
N LEU A 10 16.87 4.27 2.55
CA LEU A 10 17.42 3.78 3.81
C LEU A 10 16.27 3.46 4.75
N ALA A 11 16.04 2.17 5.02
CA ALA A 11 14.98 1.70 5.90
C ALA A 11 15.32 0.33 6.51
N ASP A 12 14.51 -0.10 7.49
CA ASP A 12 14.49 -1.49 7.94
C ASP A 12 13.70 -2.32 6.90
N GLU A 13 14.42 -3.18 6.18
CA GLU A 13 13.88 -3.98 5.07
C GLU A 13 12.69 -4.85 5.51
N ASP A 14 12.82 -5.55 6.63
CA ASP A 14 11.79 -6.46 7.12
C ASP A 14 10.52 -5.71 7.52
N GLN A 15 10.66 -4.56 8.18
CA GLN A 15 9.52 -3.74 8.59
C GLN A 15 8.78 -3.13 7.39
N ILE A 16 9.50 -2.70 6.35
CA ILE A 16 8.90 -2.18 5.12
C ILE A 16 8.15 -3.28 4.39
N ILE A 17 8.77 -4.45 4.21
CA ILE A 17 8.13 -5.60 3.56
C ILE A 17 6.85 -5.99 4.33
N GLN A 18 6.93 -6.09 5.65
CA GLN A 18 5.78 -6.44 6.48
C GLN A 18 4.63 -5.44 6.34
N THR A 19 4.95 -4.14 6.43
CA THR A 19 3.96 -3.06 6.28
C THR A 19 3.27 -3.13 4.92
N LEU A 20 4.04 -3.27 3.84
CA LEU A 20 3.50 -3.35 2.48
C LEU A 20 2.63 -4.61 2.29
N LEU A 21 3.05 -5.75 2.81
CA LEU A 21 2.27 -6.99 2.75
C LEU A 21 0.94 -6.87 3.50
N ASN A 22 0.93 -6.22 4.66
CA ASN A 22 -0.29 -5.98 5.43
C ASN A 22 -1.28 -5.10 4.65
N LEU A 23 -0.80 -4.00 4.07
CA LEU A 23 -1.64 -3.08 3.29
C LEU A 23 -2.15 -3.74 2.00
N LEU A 24 -1.28 -4.41 1.25
CA LEU A 24 -1.66 -5.12 0.02
C LEU A 24 -2.63 -6.28 0.31
N GLY A 25 -2.40 -7.02 1.40
CA GLY A 25 -3.29 -8.09 1.84
C GLY A 25 -4.69 -7.58 2.15
N ASN A 26 -4.79 -6.44 2.83
CA ASN A 26 -6.06 -5.76 3.10
C ASN A 26 -6.73 -5.30 1.79
N ALA A 27 -5.99 -4.60 0.92
CA ALA A 27 -6.49 -4.13 -0.37
C ALA A 27 -7.07 -5.28 -1.22
N ILE A 28 -6.35 -6.40 -1.36
CA ILE A 28 -6.81 -7.59 -2.10
C ILE A 28 -8.06 -8.20 -1.45
N LYS A 29 -8.06 -8.33 -0.12
CA LYS A 29 -9.17 -8.95 0.62
C LYS A 29 -10.48 -8.15 0.52
N PHE A 30 -10.38 -6.82 0.45
CA PHE A 30 -11.54 -5.92 0.49
C PHE A 30 -11.91 -5.32 -0.87
N SER A 31 -11.11 -5.56 -1.92
CA SER A 31 -11.45 -5.25 -3.31
C SER A 31 -12.59 -6.12 -3.84
N GLU A 32 -13.37 -5.57 -4.76
CA GLU A 32 -14.33 -6.35 -5.54
C GLU A 32 -13.64 -7.31 -6.52
N ARG A 33 -14.33 -8.38 -6.92
CA ARG A 33 -13.79 -9.31 -7.92
C ARG A 33 -13.58 -8.59 -9.26
N GLY A 34 -12.35 -8.65 -9.76
CA GLY A 34 -11.96 -7.96 -10.99
C GLY A 34 -11.56 -6.49 -10.78
N GLY A 35 -11.58 -6.00 -9.53
CA GLY A 35 -11.02 -4.69 -9.18
C GLY A 35 -9.49 -4.67 -9.28
N THR A 36 -8.92 -3.46 -9.30
CA THR A 36 -7.48 -3.27 -9.40
C THR A 36 -6.91 -2.79 -8.06
N VAL A 37 -5.83 -3.42 -7.61
CA VAL A 37 -4.97 -2.89 -6.54
C VAL A 37 -3.75 -2.25 -7.20
N ARG A 38 -3.45 -1.01 -6.83
CA ARG A 38 -2.26 -0.26 -7.29
C ARG A 38 -1.32 -0.02 -6.12
N LEU A 39 -0.03 -0.21 -6.38
CA LEU A 39 1.06 0.21 -5.50
C LEU A 39 1.88 1.24 -6.27
N ASP A 40 1.93 2.44 -5.72
CA ASP A 40 2.75 3.54 -6.24
C ASP A 40 3.83 3.87 -5.20
N ALA A 41 5.00 4.29 -5.69
CA ALA A 41 6.06 4.85 -4.87
C ALA A 41 6.51 6.17 -5.49
N PHE A 42 6.65 7.20 -4.66
CA PHE A 42 7.16 8.50 -5.09
C PHE A 42 8.01 9.10 -3.98
N GLU A 43 9.08 9.78 -4.38
CA GLU A 43 9.99 10.48 -3.48
C GLU A 43 9.52 11.93 -3.33
N ASP A 44 9.54 12.45 -2.11
CA ASP A 44 9.61 13.90 -1.85
C ASP A 44 11.01 14.27 -1.34
N ASP A 45 11.24 15.52 -0.95
CA ASP A 45 12.59 16.02 -0.66
C ASP A 45 13.37 15.21 0.42
N GLU A 46 12.70 14.44 1.28
CA GLU A 46 13.35 13.70 2.37
C GLU A 46 12.93 12.23 2.50
N MET A 47 11.78 11.82 1.95
CA MET A 47 11.19 10.51 2.20
C MET A 47 10.62 9.86 0.94
N VAL A 48 10.58 8.52 0.96
CA VAL A 48 9.82 7.74 -0.03
C VAL A 48 8.42 7.48 0.53
N HIS A 49 7.41 7.88 -0.25
CA HIS A 49 6.01 7.61 0.02
C HIS A 49 5.55 6.40 -0.76
N PHE A 50 5.03 5.41 -0.05
CA PHE A 50 4.32 4.29 -0.66
C PHE A 50 2.81 4.53 -0.55
N ARG A 51 2.09 4.32 -1.66
CA ARG A 51 0.63 4.39 -1.71
C ARG A 51 0.07 3.08 -2.21
N VAL A 52 -0.76 2.44 -1.38
CA VAL A 52 -1.61 1.31 -1.79
C VAL A 52 -3.02 1.85 -2.01
N SER A 53 -3.60 1.58 -3.18
CA SER A 53 -4.95 1.99 -3.53
C SER A 53 -5.73 0.83 -4.12
N ASP A 54 -7.00 0.71 -3.74
CA ASP A 54 -7.90 -0.32 -4.23
C ASP A 54 -9.27 0.25 -4.61
N ASP A 55 -9.98 -0.47 -5.48
CA ASP A 55 -11.33 -0.12 -5.92
C ASP A 55 -12.42 -0.70 -4.99
N GLY A 56 -12.08 -1.07 -3.76
CA GLY A 56 -13.01 -1.63 -2.78
C GLY A 56 -13.98 -0.60 -2.21
N ARG A 57 -14.93 -1.08 -1.42
CA ARG A 57 -16.00 -0.27 -0.79
C ARG A 57 -15.52 0.77 0.24
N GLY A 58 -14.21 0.90 0.41
CA GLY A 58 -13.59 1.70 1.46
C GLY A 58 -13.84 1.15 2.85
N ILE A 59 -13.46 1.95 3.84
CA ILE A 59 -13.59 1.64 5.26
C ILE A 59 -14.71 2.51 5.83
N PRO A 60 -15.71 1.91 6.51
CA PRO A 60 -16.71 2.68 7.26
C PRO A 60 -16.05 3.60 8.30
N ALA A 61 -16.50 4.86 8.39
CA ALA A 61 -15.87 5.87 9.24
C ALA A 61 -15.80 5.46 10.72
N ASP A 62 -16.80 4.73 11.21
CA ASP A 62 -16.90 4.18 12.56
C ASP A 62 -15.88 3.07 12.86
N LYS A 63 -15.18 2.58 11.85
CA LYS A 63 -14.14 1.54 11.98
C LYS A 63 -12.73 2.05 11.84
N LEU A 64 -12.53 3.32 11.42
CA LEU A 64 -11.20 3.88 11.13
C LEU A 64 -10.25 3.84 12.34
N GLU A 65 -10.77 4.02 13.55
CA GLU A 65 -9.98 4.00 14.79
C GLU A 65 -9.49 2.59 15.20
N ALA A 66 -10.00 1.53 14.56
CA ALA A 66 -9.77 0.14 14.96
C ALA A 66 -8.89 -0.67 13.98
N ILE A 67 -8.19 0.01 13.05
CA ILE A 67 -7.58 -0.65 11.87
C ILE A 67 -6.09 -0.95 12.06
N PHE A 68 -5.48 -0.41 13.12
CA PHE A 68 -4.09 -0.68 13.48
C PHE A 68 -3.93 -0.76 14.99
#